data_AF-A0A534RKY5-F1
#
_entry.id   AF-A0A534RKY5-F1
#
_cell.length_a   1.000
_cell.length_b   1.000
_cell.length_c   1.000
_cell.angle_alpha   90.00
_cell.angle_beta   90.00
_cell.angle_gamma   90.00
#
_symmetry.space_group_name_H-M   'P 1'
#
loop_
_entity.id
_entity.type
_entity.pdbx_description
1 polymer ?
#
loop_
_entity_poly.entity_id
_entity_poly.type
_entity_poly.pdbx_seq_one_letter_code
_entity_poly.pdbx_strand_id
1 'polypeptide(L)'
;MLEMHRMKLPKLNCLGIALALSAFAVLPPRIATGSMKECRRACEDAIRACGAGGQRPSACRRQLLRRCKVEGRQACATEASRNEPPGAPGGTGVVTADVYVNKSQPNRNFVTSPILAVDANPLKYTFLKIRVSGVNGGQVARARLLLTVSAGEPSAEESIWGGSLHLANCDWQESSITWNTRPAFDSTVLTSAGPVKVGQVVAFDVTDEITGDGDYCFALDTTAAGVNYKSSRAKQSGPR
;
A
#
# COMPACT_ATOMS: atom_id res chain seq x y z
N MET A 1 71.58 28.72 -17.59
CA MET A 1 71.26 27.29 -17.38
C MET A 1 69.73 27.18 -17.43
N LEU A 2 69.09 27.54 -18.55
CA LEU A 2 68.63 26.63 -19.62
C LEU A 2 68.58 25.16 -19.19
N GLU A 3 67.36 24.63 -19.03
CA GLU A 3 66.90 23.46 -19.79
C GLU A 3 65.36 23.38 -19.65
N MET A 4 64.65 23.69 -20.74
CA MET A 4 63.22 23.43 -20.89
C MET A 4 63.04 21.98 -21.32
N HIS A 5 62.28 21.17 -20.58
CA HIS A 5 61.78 19.90 -21.09
C HIS A 5 60.40 20.09 -21.74
N ARG A 6 60.41 20.05 -23.08
CA ARG A 6 59.24 19.83 -23.94
C ARG A 6 58.89 18.34 -24.02
N MET A 7 57.65 18.10 -24.45
CA MET A 7 57.04 16.87 -25.03
C MET A 7 56.34 15.99 -23.99
N LYS A 8 55.12 15.47 -24.21
CA LYS A 8 54.43 15.13 -25.46
C LYS A 8 52.93 14.97 -25.15
N LEU A 9 52.05 15.65 -25.88
CA LEU A 9 50.61 15.36 -25.91
C LEU A 9 50.36 14.17 -26.86
N PRO A 10 49.62 13.12 -26.45
CA PRO A 10 49.10 12.14 -27.39
C PRO A 10 47.84 12.65 -28.09
N LYS A 11 47.77 12.22 -29.36
CA LYS A 11 46.91 12.66 -30.46
C LYS A 11 45.42 12.43 -30.20
N LEU A 12 44.59 13.40 -30.61
CA LEU A 12 43.18 13.16 -30.91
C LEU A 12 43.07 12.22 -32.10
N ASN A 13 42.26 11.17 -31.96
CA ASN A 13 41.76 10.39 -33.09
C ASN A 13 40.23 10.59 -33.16
N CYS A 14 39.78 11.27 -34.21
CA CYS A 14 38.41 11.22 -34.69
C CYS A 14 38.11 9.81 -35.21
N LEU A 15 37.07 9.17 -34.68
CA LEU A 15 36.31 8.14 -35.40
C LEU A 15 34.90 8.12 -34.84
N GLY A 16 33.96 8.60 -35.67
CA GLY A 16 32.55 8.56 -35.39
C GLY A 16 32.05 7.13 -35.33
N ILE A 17 31.11 6.86 -34.42
CA ILE A 17 30.30 5.63 -34.46
C ILE A 17 28.86 6.02 -34.16
N ALA A 18 28.10 6.03 -35.25
CA ALA A 18 26.70 5.66 -35.40
C ALA A 18 25.74 5.91 -34.22
N LEU A 19 24.81 6.84 -34.44
CA LEU A 19 23.46 6.77 -33.90
C LEU A 19 22.86 5.39 -34.22
N ALA A 20 22.87 4.49 -33.25
CA ALA A 20 22.06 3.28 -33.30
C ALA A 20 20.59 3.70 -33.10
N LEU A 21 19.88 3.95 -34.20
CA LEU A 21 18.42 3.84 -34.23
C LEU A 21 18.07 2.36 -33.98
N SER A 22 18.00 1.98 -32.71
CA SER A 22 17.36 0.74 -32.30
C SER A 22 15.87 0.89 -32.53
N ALA A 23 15.41 0.52 -33.73
CA ALA A 23 14.02 0.17 -33.96
C ALA A 23 13.70 -1.05 -33.07
N PHE A 24 13.24 -0.80 -31.85
CA PHE A 24 12.55 -1.82 -31.07
C PHE A 24 11.28 -2.15 -31.83
N ALA A 25 11.33 -3.20 -32.65
CA ALA A 25 10.14 -3.96 -32.96
C ALA A 25 9.62 -4.48 -31.61
N VAL A 26 8.67 -3.74 -31.01
CA VAL A 26 7.86 -4.24 -29.91
C VAL A 26 7.04 -5.37 -30.51
N LEU A 27 7.63 -6.58 -30.53
CA LEU A 27 6.83 -7.79 -30.60
C LEU A 27 5.84 -7.67 -29.44
N PRO A 28 4.52 -7.71 -29.71
CA PRO A 28 3.56 -7.77 -28.63
C PRO A 28 3.97 -8.94 -27.71
N PRO A 29 3.93 -8.76 -26.38
CA PRO A 29 4.27 -9.83 -25.47
C PRO A 29 3.46 -11.06 -25.90
N ARG A 30 4.15 -12.19 -26.09
CA ARG A 30 3.46 -13.48 -26.20
C ARG A 30 2.72 -13.64 -24.87
N ILE A 31 1.45 -13.24 -24.86
CA ILE A 31 0.55 -13.47 -23.75
C ILE A 31 0.56 -14.98 -23.60
N ALA A 32 1.15 -15.44 -22.50
CA ALA A 32 1.07 -16.84 -22.10
C ALA A 32 -0.43 -17.16 -22.11
N THR A 33 -0.86 -17.98 -23.06
CA THR A 33 -2.25 -18.43 -23.14
C THR A 33 -2.50 -19.20 -21.85
N GLY A 34 -3.10 -18.54 -20.87
CA GLY A 34 -3.49 -19.19 -19.62
C GLY A 34 -4.38 -20.37 -19.96
N SER A 35 -4.16 -21.49 -19.31
CA SER A 35 -5.01 -22.66 -19.48
C SER A 35 -6.46 -22.28 -19.21
N MET A 36 -7.42 -22.92 -19.89
CA MET A 36 -8.85 -22.69 -19.61
C MET A 36 -9.23 -22.89 -18.14
N LYS A 37 -8.47 -23.70 -17.38
CA LYS A 37 -8.61 -23.82 -15.92
C LYS A 37 -8.21 -22.53 -15.19
N GLU A 38 -7.11 -21.91 -15.58
CA GLU A 38 -6.62 -20.65 -15.01
C GLU A 38 -7.55 -19.49 -15.35
N CYS A 39 -8.04 -19.42 -16.59
CA CYS A 39 -9.06 -18.44 -16.97
C CYS A 39 -10.35 -18.61 -16.17
N ARG A 40 -10.80 -19.84 -15.90
CA ARG A 40 -12.00 -20.07 -15.07
C ARG A 40 -11.84 -19.53 -13.66
N ARG A 41 -10.66 -19.72 -13.05
CA ARG A 41 -10.36 -19.22 -11.71
C ARG A 41 -10.18 -17.71 -11.68
N ALA A 42 -9.47 -17.15 -12.66
CA ALA A 42 -9.19 -15.72 -12.73
C ALA A 42 -10.42 -14.86 -13.06
N CYS A 43 -11.39 -15.42 -13.80
CA CYS A 43 -12.56 -14.68 -14.27
C CYS A 43 -13.82 -14.91 -13.43
N GLU A 44 -13.72 -15.63 -12.31
CA GLU A 44 -14.89 -15.99 -11.48
C GLU A 44 -15.64 -14.76 -10.97
N ASP A 45 -14.92 -13.80 -10.40
CA ASP A 45 -15.50 -12.55 -9.89
C ASP A 45 -16.06 -11.67 -11.01
N ALA A 46 -15.37 -11.61 -12.15
CA ALA A 46 -15.83 -10.88 -13.33
C ALA A 46 -17.11 -11.47 -13.93
N ILE A 47 -17.27 -12.80 -13.91
CA ILE A 47 -18.49 -13.49 -14.36
C ILE A 47 -19.65 -13.18 -13.40
N ARG A 48 -19.39 -13.14 -12.09
CA ARG A 48 -20.38 -12.77 -11.06
C ARG A 48 -20.83 -11.32 -11.23
N ALA A 49 -19.89 -10.39 -11.40
CA ALA A 49 -20.17 -8.97 -11.65
C ALA A 49 -20.98 -8.74 -12.93
N CYS A 50 -20.59 -9.41 -14.02
CA CYS A 50 -21.34 -9.41 -15.27
C CYS A 50 -22.80 -9.89 -15.11
N GLY A 51 -23.01 -10.94 -14.30
CA GLY A 51 -24.35 -11.43 -13.97
C GLY A 51 -25.17 -10.42 -13.15
N ALA A 52 -24.52 -9.73 -12.20
CA ALA A 52 -25.14 -8.66 -11.42
C ALA A 52 -25.55 -7.46 -12.28
N GLY A 53 -24.85 -7.20 -13.39
CA GLY A 53 -25.21 -6.21 -14.42
C GLY A 53 -26.41 -6.61 -15.31
N GLY A 54 -27.16 -7.66 -14.96
CA GLY A 54 -28.38 -8.07 -15.65
C GLY A 54 -28.17 -9.02 -16.84
N GLN A 55 -26.94 -9.46 -17.11
CA GLN A 55 -26.65 -10.41 -18.19
C GLN A 55 -26.80 -11.86 -17.72
N ARG A 56 -27.13 -12.78 -18.65
CA ARG A 56 -27.27 -14.20 -18.32
C ARG A 56 -25.90 -14.79 -17.91
N PRO A 57 -25.81 -15.56 -16.80
CA PRO A 57 -24.54 -16.12 -16.33
C PRO A 57 -23.77 -16.95 -17.37
N SER A 58 -24.50 -17.67 -18.23
CA SER A 58 -23.93 -18.46 -19.33
C SER A 58 -23.38 -17.62 -20.48
N ALA A 59 -23.91 -16.41 -20.70
CA ALA A 59 -23.39 -15.44 -21.67
C ALA A 59 -22.10 -14.80 -21.14
N CYS A 60 -22.14 -14.31 -19.89
CA CYS A 60 -20.98 -13.76 -19.16
C CYS A 60 -19.80 -14.71 -19.18
N ARG A 61 -20.01 -15.96 -18.76
CA ARG A 61 -18.98 -17.00 -18.73
C ARG A 61 -18.37 -17.26 -20.10
N ARG A 62 -19.18 -17.29 -21.17
CA ARG A 62 -18.67 -17.53 -22.53
C ARG A 62 -17.85 -16.37 -23.05
N GLN A 63 -18.29 -15.13 -22.80
CA GLN A 63 -17.61 -13.92 -23.27
C GLN A 63 -16.25 -13.74 -22.59
N LEU A 64 -16.21 -13.79 -21.26
CA LEU A 64 -15.00 -13.60 -20.46
C LEU A 64 -13.94 -14.68 -20.71
N LEU A 65 -14.34 -15.95 -20.81
CA LEU A 65 -13.40 -17.04 -21.10
C LEU A 65 -12.85 -16.97 -22.54
N ARG A 66 -13.63 -16.46 -23.50
CA ARG A 66 -13.14 -16.22 -24.88
C ARG A 66 -12.09 -15.12 -24.92
N ARG A 67 -12.31 -14.00 -24.22
CA ARG A 67 -11.31 -12.92 -24.14
C ARG A 67 -10.08 -13.32 -23.36
N CYS A 68 -10.24 -14.00 -22.22
CA CYS A 68 -9.09 -14.51 -21.46
C CYS A 68 -8.20 -15.46 -22.26
N LYS A 69 -8.77 -16.22 -23.20
CA LYS A 69 -7.98 -17.10 -24.08
C LYS A 69 -7.07 -16.33 -25.05
N VAL A 70 -7.49 -15.14 -25.49
CA VAL A 70 -6.78 -14.33 -26.49
C VAL A 70 -5.90 -13.28 -25.84
N GLU A 71 -6.45 -12.56 -24.86
CA GLU A 71 -5.85 -11.41 -24.17
C GLU A 71 -5.20 -11.81 -22.82
N GLY A 72 -5.39 -13.05 -22.37
CA GLY A 72 -4.89 -13.52 -21.09
C GLY A 72 -5.78 -13.10 -19.92
N ARG A 73 -5.38 -13.54 -18.72
CA ARG A 73 -6.08 -13.31 -17.44
C ARG A 73 -6.38 -11.84 -17.10
N GLN A 74 -5.63 -10.89 -17.67
CA GLN A 74 -5.85 -9.46 -17.46
C GLN A 74 -7.17 -8.96 -18.07
N ALA A 75 -7.68 -9.61 -19.12
CA ALA A 75 -8.95 -9.25 -19.74
C ALA A 75 -10.13 -9.27 -18.76
N CYS A 76 -10.09 -10.18 -17.79
CA CYS A 76 -11.12 -10.35 -16.79
C CYS A 76 -11.10 -9.24 -15.72
N ALA A 77 -9.93 -8.66 -15.43
CA ALA A 77 -9.82 -7.48 -14.57
C ALA A 77 -10.43 -6.24 -15.26
N THR A 78 -10.19 -6.07 -16.57
CA THR A 78 -10.74 -4.96 -17.36
C THR A 78 -12.25 -5.07 -17.60
N GLU A 79 -12.81 -6.29 -17.61
CA GLU A 79 -14.26 -6.52 -17.70
C GLU A 79 -14.96 -6.42 -16.36
N ALA A 80 -14.34 -6.85 -15.27
CA ALA A 80 -14.85 -6.62 -13.92
C ALA A 80 -15.04 -5.13 -13.65
N SER A 81 -14.04 -4.31 -13.99
CA SER A 81 -14.11 -2.84 -13.84
C SER A 81 -15.12 -2.16 -14.76
N ARG A 82 -15.52 -2.77 -15.89
CA ARG A 82 -16.50 -2.20 -16.84
C ARG A 82 -17.95 -2.61 -16.56
N ASN A 83 -18.15 -3.79 -15.98
CA ASN A 83 -19.47 -4.33 -15.67
C ASN A 83 -19.83 -4.18 -14.20
N GLU A 84 -18.98 -3.52 -13.41
CA GLU A 84 -19.39 -2.99 -12.12
C GLU A 84 -20.56 -2.04 -12.37
N PRO A 85 -21.74 -2.28 -11.75
CA PRO A 85 -22.80 -1.30 -11.78
C PRO A 85 -22.21 0.07 -11.40
N PRO A 86 -22.64 1.21 -11.97
CA PRO A 86 -22.38 2.50 -11.35
C PRO A 86 -23.08 2.46 -9.98
N GLY A 87 -22.34 2.07 -8.95
CA GLY A 87 -22.87 1.46 -7.75
C GLY A 87 -22.18 2.01 -6.52
N ALA A 88 -22.85 3.01 -5.94
CA ALA A 88 -22.55 3.72 -4.70
C ALA A 88 -21.29 4.61 -4.72
N PRO A 89 -21.35 5.83 -4.16
CA PRO A 89 -20.13 6.52 -3.74
C PRO A 89 -19.35 5.55 -2.85
N GLY A 90 -18.17 5.12 -3.32
CA GLY A 90 -17.28 4.32 -2.49
C GLY A 90 -16.95 5.13 -1.24
N GLY A 91 -17.19 4.56 -0.06
CA GLY A 91 -16.81 5.20 1.20
C GLY A 91 -15.34 5.63 1.14
N THR A 92 -15.08 6.87 1.51
CA THR A 92 -13.73 7.43 1.59
C THR A 92 -13.27 7.40 3.04
N GLY A 93 -12.06 6.89 3.27
CA GLY A 93 -11.40 6.93 4.56
C GLY A 93 -10.29 7.98 4.56
N VAL A 94 -10.34 8.94 5.48
CA VAL A 94 -9.31 9.98 5.65
C VAL A 94 -8.68 9.85 7.03
N VAL A 95 -7.35 9.83 7.11
CA VAL A 95 -6.64 9.92 8.39
C VAL A 95 -6.84 11.32 8.95
N THR A 96 -7.54 11.42 10.08
CA THR A 96 -7.82 12.70 10.76
C THR A 96 -6.86 12.97 11.91
N ALA A 97 -6.25 11.93 12.47
CA ALA A 97 -5.16 12.06 13.44
C ALA A 97 -4.25 10.82 13.38
N ASP A 98 -2.95 11.03 13.57
CA ASP A 98 -1.98 9.96 13.76
C ASP A 98 -0.85 10.34 14.72
N VAL A 99 -0.45 9.42 15.57
CA VAL A 99 0.64 9.65 16.52
C VAL A 99 1.27 8.33 16.92
N TYR A 100 2.54 8.35 17.31
CA TYR A 100 3.14 7.23 18.02
C TYR A 100 3.55 7.64 19.43
N VAL A 101 3.57 6.66 20.32
CA VAL A 101 4.03 6.79 21.69
C VAL A 101 5.27 5.96 21.90
N ASN A 102 6.13 6.39 22.81
CA ASN A 102 7.38 5.70 23.11
C ASN A 102 7.54 5.55 24.63
N LYS A 103 7.62 4.31 25.11
CA LYS A 103 7.77 3.99 26.53
C LYS A 103 9.02 4.60 27.14
N SER A 104 10.11 4.74 26.38
CA SER A 104 11.35 5.34 26.89
C SER A 104 11.27 6.86 27.05
N GLN A 105 10.25 7.52 26.47
CA GLN A 105 10.01 8.95 26.59
C GLN A 105 8.55 9.19 27.02
N PRO A 106 8.17 8.79 28.24
CA PRO A 106 6.77 8.51 28.56
C PRO A 106 5.85 9.73 28.62
N ASN A 107 6.42 10.93 28.80
CA ASN A 107 5.70 12.21 28.81
C ASN A 107 5.85 13.00 27.50
N ARG A 108 6.58 12.47 26.52
CA ARG A 108 6.78 13.17 25.25
C ARG A 108 5.65 12.82 24.28
N ASN A 109 5.12 13.86 23.65
CA ASN A 109 4.21 13.76 22.51
C ASN A 109 5.00 13.86 21.20
N PHE A 110 4.62 13.06 20.20
CA PHE A 110 5.32 12.96 18.91
C PHE A 110 4.46 13.43 17.71
N VAL A 111 3.47 14.30 17.93
CA VAL A 111 2.54 14.87 16.92
C VAL A 111 3.24 15.51 15.70
N THR A 112 4.47 16.00 15.87
CA THR A 112 5.25 16.63 14.78
C THR A 112 6.15 15.66 14.03
N SER A 113 6.18 14.38 14.43
CA SER A 113 7.03 13.38 13.79
C SER A 113 6.59 13.11 12.35
N PRO A 114 7.52 13.06 11.39
CA PRO A 114 7.22 12.64 10.02
C PRO A 114 7.05 11.11 9.87
N ILE A 115 7.26 10.35 10.96
CA ILE A 115 7.09 8.91 11.00
C ILE A 115 6.15 8.48 12.13
N LEU A 116 5.60 7.29 11.97
CA LEU A 116 4.87 6.52 12.97
C LEU A 116 5.70 5.28 13.30
N ALA A 117 6.22 5.21 14.52
CA ALA A 117 7.09 4.11 14.95
C ALA A 117 6.29 3.03 15.69
N VAL A 118 6.62 1.78 15.40
CA VAL A 118 6.08 0.59 16.05
C VAL A 118 7.25 -0.31 16.40
N ASP A 119 7.40 -0.69 17.66
CA ASP A 119 8.61 -1.37 18.14
C ASP A 119 8.33 -2.14 19.44
N ALA A 120 8.97 -3.30 19.60
CA ALA A 120 8.90 -4.09 20.82
C ALA A 120 9.91 -3.61 21.87
N ASN A 121 11.01 -2.95 21.46
CA ASN A 121 12.08 -2.55 22.37
C ASN A 121 12.85 -1.28 21.95
N PRO A 122 12.69 -0.15 22.67
CA PRO A 122 11.67 0.08 23.69
C PRO A 122 10.28 0.04 23.06
N LEU A 123 9.25 -0.31 23.85
CA LEU A 123 7.88 -0.38 23.35
C LEU A 123 7.45 0.94 22.72
N LYS A 124 7.01 0.87 21.46
CA LYS A 124 6.40 1.96 20.72
C LYS A 124 5.13 1.47 20.05
N TYR A 125 4.05 2.23 20.22
CA TYR A 125 2.76 1.95 19.60
C TYR A 125 2.35 3.13 18.73
N THR A 126 1.72 2.84 17.60
CA THR A 126 1.13 3.85 16.73
C THR A 126 -0.39 3.84 16.90
N PHE A 127 -1.00 5.02 16.94
CA PHE A 127 -2.46 5.22 16.98
C PHE A 127 -2.90 6.00 15.76
N LEU A 128 -4.02 5.56 15.17
CA LEU A 128 -4.59 6.12 13.95
C LEU A 128 -6.08 6.38 14.16
N LYS A 129 -6.55 7.55 13.74
CA LYS A 129 -7.98 7.89 13.68
C LYS A 129 -8.37 8.14 12.23
N ILE A 130 -9.34 7.36 11.75
CA ILE A 130 -9.82 7.40 10.37
C ILE A 130 -11.28 7.84 10.38
N ARG A 131 -11.60 8.90 9.63
CA ARG A 131 -12.98 9.28 9.32
C ARG A 131 -13.39 8.57 8.04
N VAL A 132 -14.38 7.69 8.13
CA VAL A 132 -15.06 7.10 6.96
C VAL A 132 -16.31 7.92 6.64
N SER A 133 -16.50 8.23 5.37
CA SER A 133 -17.67 8.97 4.89
C SER A 133 -18.08 8.55 3.49
N GLY A 134 -19.37 8.62 3.16
CA GLY A 134 -19.90 8.31 1.85
C GLY A 134 -20.35 6.86 1.66
N VAL A 135 -20.30 6.03 2.71
CA VAL A 135 -20.89 4.68 2.69
C VAL A 135 -22.41 4.77 2.57
N ASN A 136 -23.05 5.81 3.13
CA ASN A 136 -24.48 6.11 2.97
C ASN A 136 -25.42 4.91 3.25
N GLY A 137 -25.07 4.08 4.24
CA GLY A 137 -25.82 2.88 4.61
C GLY A 137 -25.68 1.69 3.64
N GLY A 138 -24.81 1.79 2.63
CA GLY A 138 -24.44 0.69 1.77
C GLY A 138 -23.61 -0.38 2.50
N GLN A 139 -23.62 -1.61 1.98
CA GLN A 139 -22.78 -2.68 2.52
C GLN A 139 -21.32 -2.48 2.09
N VAL A 140 -20.40 -2.47 3.05
CA VAL A 140 -18.97 -2.42 2.79
C VAL A 140 -18.49 -3.80 2.32
N ALA A 141 -18.10 -3.90 1.05
CA ALA A 141 -17.60 -5.15 0.47
C ALA A 141 -16.12 -5.40 0.80
N ARG A 142 -15.35 -4.32 1.02
CA ARG A 142 -13.93 -4.35 1.35
C ARG A 142 -13.48 -3.01 1.91
N ALA A 143 -12.71 -3.03 2.99
CA ALA A 143 -12.00 -1.87 3.51
C ALA A 143 -10.55 -2.23 3.87
N ARG A 144 -9.60 -1.37 3.49
CA ARG A 144 -8.18 -1.57 3.77
C ARG A 144 -7.53 -0.29 4.27
N LEU A 145 -6.85 -0.39 5.40
CA LEU A 145 -5.98 0.65 5.90
C LEU A 145 -4.60 0.50 5.26
N LEU A 146 -4.16 1.55 4.55
CA LEU A 146 -2.91 1.53 3.79
C LEU A 146 -1.84 2.35 4.51
N LEU A 147 -0.74 1.73 4.90
CA LEU A 147 0.41 2.40 5.52
C LEU A 147 1.66 2.21 4.65
N THR A 148 2.39 3.29 4.40
CA THR A 148 3.64 3.23 3.62
C THR A 148 4.83 3.16 4.55
N VAL A 149 5.67 2.13 4.41
CA VAL A 149 6.91 2.00 5.20
C VAL A 149 7.83 3.16 4.84
N SER A 150 8.22 3.94 5.85
CA SER A 150 9.08 5.11 5.70
C SER A 150 10.56 4.73 5.64
N ALA A 151 11.34 5.55 4.94
CA ALA A 151 12.79 5.57 5.09
C ALA A 151 13.13 6.45 6.31
N GLY A 152 13.73 5.87 7.33
CA GLY A 152 14.20 6.56 8.53
C GLY A 152 15.01 5.58 9.38
N GLU A 153 16.12 6.06 9.98
CA GLU A 153 17.15 5.31 10.74
C GLU A 153 16.80 3.83 10.91
N PRO A 154 17.20 2.99 9.95
CA PRO A 154 16.82 1.61 10.00
C PRO A 154 17.71 0.92 11.04
N SER A 155 17.13 0.07 11.89
CA SER A 155 17.86 -1.15 12.23
C SER A 155 17.96 -1.94 10.91
N ALA A 156 19.01 -1.64 10.15
CA ALA A 156 19.14 -1.83 8.72
C ALA A 156 19.07 -3.27 8.22
N GLU A 157 19.00 -4.28 9.08
CA GLU A 157 19.30 -5.64 8.63
C GLU A 157 18.39 -6.73 9.21
N GLU A 158 17.35 -6.39 9.97
CA GLU A 158 16.47 -7.39 10.58
C GLU A 158 15.13 -7.47 9.84
N SER A 159 14.49 -8.64 9.84
CA SER A 159 13.15 -8.80 9.29
C SER A 159 12.17 -7.93 10.07
N ILE A 160 11.95 -6.71 9.58
CA ILE A 160 11.01 -5.73 10.11
C ILE A 160 9.60 -6.30 9.91
N TRP A 161 8.91 -6.65 10.99
CA TRP A 161 7.51 -7.05 10.92
C TRP A 161 6.63 -5.81 10.78
N GLY A 162 5.62 -5.87 9.91
CA GLY A 162 4.72 -4.75 9.67
C GLY A 162 3.79 -4.42 10.85
N GLY A 163 3.71 -5.30 11.85
CA GLY A 163 2.96 -5.10 13.09
C GLY A 163 1.57 -5.74 13.08
N SER A 164 0.89 -5.67 14.21
CA SER A 164 -0.46 -6.18 14.44
C SER A 164 -1.42 -5.03 14.72
N LEU A 165 -2.54 -5.01 13.99
CA LEU A 165 -3.56 -3.97 14.09
C LEU A 165 -4.66 -4.39 15.06
N HIS A 166 -5.06 -3.46 15.92
CA HIS A 166 -6.06 -3.62 16.97
C HIS A 166 -7.09 -2.47 16.90
N LEU A 167 -8.30 -2.69 17.41
CA LEU A 167 -9.22 -1.58 17.71
C LEU A 167 -8.73 -0.80 18.92
N ALA A 168 -8.87 0.53 18.87
CA ALA A 168 -8.51 1.44 19.95
C ALA A 168 -9.67 2.37 20.29
N ASN A 169 -9.66 2.95 21.50
CA ASN A 169 -10.59 4.02 21.83
C ASN A 169 -10.32 5.26 20.94
N CYS A 170 -11.38 5.95 20.51
CA CYS A 170 -11.35 7.19 19.74
C CYS A 170 -11.36 8.49 20.56
N ASP A 171 -11.49 8.40 21.88
CA ASP A 171 -11.56 9.52 22.83
C ASP A 171 -10.18 10.12 23.09
N TRP A 172 -9.54 10.64 22.05
CA TRP A 172 -8.22 11.27 22.16
C TRP A 172 -7.98 12.36 21.13
N GLN A 173 -7.01 13.21 21.44
CA GLN A 173 -6.50 14.25 20.56
C GLN A 173 -5.01 14.03 20.33
N GLU A 174 -4.56 14.23 19.08
CA GLU A 174 -3.18 13.96 18.65
C GLU A 174 -2.15 14.70 19.51
N SER A 175 -2.48 15.92 19.97
CA SER A 175 -1.62 16.79 20.77
C SER A 175 -1.51 16.40 22.25
N SER A 176 -2.41 15.57 22.77
CA SER A 176 -2.48 15.24 24.21
C SER A 176 -2.00 13.83 24.54
N ILE A 177 -1.79 12.98 23.52
CA ILE A 177 -1.32 11.61 23.74
C ILE A 177 0.18 11.60 24.06
N THR A 178 0.53 10.87 25.11
CA THR A 178 1.88 10.46 25.48
C THR A 178 1.86 8.96 25.76
N TRP A 179 2.98 8.34 26.10
CA TRP A 179 2.93 6.96 26.57
C TRP A 179 2.00 6.82 27.77
N ASN A 180 2.07 7.73 28.74
CA ASN A 180 1.28 7.66 29.97
C ASN A 180 -0.22 7.90 29.76
N THR A 181 -0.58 8.71 28.76
CA THR A 181 -1.97 9.09 28.45
C THR A 181 -2.51 8.41 27.19
N ARG A 182 -1.82 7.38 26.68
CA ARG A 182 -2.20 6.68 25.45
C ARG A 182 -3.59 6.03 25.59
N PRO A 183 -4.39 5.98 24.51
CA PRO A 183 -5.64 5.25 24.50
C PRO A 183 -5.44 3.77 24.84
N ALA A 184 -6.42 3.17 25.51
CA ALA A 184 -6.52 1.72 25.58
C ALA A 184 -6.88 1.16 24.19
N PHE A 185 -6.39 -0.05 23.91
CA PHE A 185 -6.71 -0.80 22.71
C PHE A 185 -6.88 -2.28 23.05
N ASP A 186 -7.62 -2.98 22.20
CA ASP A 186 -8.04 -4.36 22.42
C ASP A 186 -6.86 -5.34 22.28
N SER A 187 -6.90 -6.45 23.02
CA SER A 187 -5.89 -7.52 22.86
C SER A 187 -6.11 -8.35 21.60
N THR A 188 -7.31 -8.33 21.02
CA THR A 188 -7.64 -9.03 19.78
C THR A 188 -6.91 -8.39 18.61
N VAL A 189 -6.14 -9.20 17.89
CA VAL A 189 -5.50 -8.80 16.63
C VAL A 189 -6.54 -8.92 15.51
N LEU A 190 -6.84 -7.81 14.85
CA LEU A 190 -7.72 -7.80 13.66
C LEU A 190 -7.00 -8.43 12.47
N THR A 191 -5.78 -7.97 12.24
CA THR A 191 -4.91 -8.41 11.15
C THR A 191 -3.46 -8.08 11.47
N SER A 192 -2.52 -8.77 10.84
CA SER A 192 -1.10 -8.53 11.00
C SER A 192 -0.39 -8.51 9.66
N ALA A 193 0.70 -7.77 9.60
CA ALA A 193 1.58 -7.72 8.45
C ALA A 193 2.90 -8.42 8.78
N GLY A 194 3.29 -9.37 7.94
CA GLY A 194 4.56 -10.08 8.02
C GLY A 194 5.76 -9.17 7.73
N PRO A 195 6.90 -9.74 7.30
CA PRO A 195 8.08 -8.96 6.96
C PRO A 195 7.81 -7.92 5.87
N VAL A 196 8.28 -6.69 6.07
CA VAL A 196 8.08 -5.55 5.16
C VAL A 196 9.40 -4.91 4.75
N LYS A 197 9.36 -4.13 3.66
CA LYS A 197 10.51 -3.39 3.12
C LYS A 197 10.22 -1.90 3.06
N VAL A 198 11.28 -1.08 3.15
CA VAL A 198 11.17 0.38 2.98
C VAL A 198 10.48 0.72 1.65
N GLY A 199 9.54 1.65 1.68
CA GLY A 199 8.74 2.06 0.52
C GLY A 199 7.57 1.13 0.18
N GLN A 200 7.47 -0.05 0.81
CA GLN A 200 6.32 -0.94 0.64
C GLN A 200 5.04 -0.29 1.19
N VAL A 201 3.95 -0.39 0.45
CA VAL A 201 2.61 -0.12 0.97
C VAL A 201 2.07 -1.41 1.60
N VAL A 202 1.79 -1.34 2.89
CA VAL A 202 1.20 -2.42 3.68
C VAL A 202 -0.29 -2.18 3.76
N ALA A 203 -1.08 -3.20 3.45
CA ALA A 203 -2.53 -3.14 3.52
C ALA A 203 -3.03 -4.02 4.67
N PHE A 204 -3.65 -3.39 5.67
CA PHE A 204 -4.35 -4.07 6.75
C PHE A 204 -5.81 -4.18 6.37
N ASP A 205 -6.35 -5.41 6.37
CA ASP A 205 -7.76 -5.65 6.13
C ASP A 205 -8.57 -5.26 7.37
N VAL A 206 -9.52 -4.34 7.19
CA VAL A 206 -10.42 -3.82 8.23
C VAL A 206 -11.88 -3.91 7.77
N THR A 207 -12.16 -4.82 6.83
CA THR A 207 -13.48 -4.92 6.19
C THR A 207 -14.59 -5.17 7.19
N ASP A 208 -14.34 -5.99 8.21
CA ASP A 208 -15.37 -6.42 9.16
C ASP A 208 -15.70 -5.32 10.19
N GLU A 209 -14.78 -4.35 10.36
CA GLU A 209 -14.86 -3.26 11.32
C GLU A 209 -15.53 -2.03 10.70
N ILE A 210 -15.30 -1.78 9.41
CA ILE A 210 -15.91 -0.64 8.71
C ILE A 210 -17.33 -1.00 8.28
N THR A 211 -18.28 -0.70 9.14
CA THR A 211 -19.72 -0.97 8.94
C THR A 211 -20.49 0.21 8.37
N GLY A 212 -19.91 1.41 8.33
CA GLY A 212 -20.59 2.62 7.88
C GLY A 212 -19.74 3.88 7.96
N ASP A 213 -20.41 5.03 7.93
CA ASP A 213 -19.78 6.32 8.13
C ASP A 213 -19.51 6.55 9.62
N GLY A 214 -18.33 7.08 9.96
CA GLY A 214 -17.93 7.26 11.36
C GLY A 214 -16.43 7.44 11.56
N ASP A 215 -16.05 7.64 12.82
CA ASP A 215 -14.66 7.62 13.25
C ASP A 215 -14.28 6.20 13.69
N TYR A 216 -13.18 5.69 13.14
CA TYR A 216 -12.61 4.39 13.47
C TYR A 216 -11.17 4.59 13.96
N CYS A 217 -10.85 4.00 15.11
CA CYS A 217 -9.54 4.17 15.73
C CYS A 217 -8.83 2.84 15.89
N PHE A 218 -7.56 2.86 15.53
CA PHE A 218 -6.73 1.68 15.53
C PHE A 218 -5.44 1.92 16.31
N ALA A 219 -4.92 0.85 16.91
CA ALA A 219 -3.57 0.79 17.44
C ALA A 219 -2.76 -0.23 16.64
N LEU A 220 -1.49 0.07 16.42
CA LEU A 220 -0.54 -0.80 15.76
C LEU A 220 0.62 -1.06 16.73
N ASP A 221 0.85 -2.34 17.03
CA ASP A 221 1.93 -2.81 17.88
C ASP A 221 2.81 -3.86 17.16
N THR A 222 3.85 -4.34 17.82
CA THR A 222 4.65 -5.46 17.36
C THR A 222 5.33 -6.15 18.53
N THR A 223 5.57 -7.45 18.38
CA THR A 223 6.42 -8.25 19.28
C THR A 223 7.80 -8.52 18.69
N ALA A 224 8.08 -8.04 17.49
CA ALA A 224 9.32 -8.23 16.74
C ALA A 224 10.10 -6.92 16.56
N ALA A 225 11.16 -6.94 15.75
CA ALA A 225 11.90 -5.74 15.37
C ALA A 225 10.96 -4.68 14.77
N GLY A 226 11.18 -3.42 15.17
CA GLY A 226 10.27 -2.33 14.88
C GLY A 226 10.25 -1.85 13.42
N VAL A 227 9.13 -1.24 13.03
CA VAL A 227 8.87 -0.63 11.71
C VAL A 227 8.55 0.85 11.87
N ASN A 228 8.96 1.65 10.89
CA ASN A 228 8.54 3.04 10.76
C ASN A 228 7.63 3.19 9.55
N TYR A 229 6.43 3.72 9.74
CA TYR A 229 5.52 4.14 8.68
C TYR A 229 5.58 5.65 8.47
N LYS A 230 5.17 6.12 7.30
CA LYS A 230 4.99 7.56 7.04
C LYS A 230 3.80 8.07 7.84
N SER A 231 3.96 9.17 8.57
CA SER A 231 2.82 9.88 9.17
C SER A 231 2.13 10.79 8.16
N SER A 232 0.97 11.31 8.54
CA SER A 232 0.25 12.39 7.85
C SER A 232 1.09 13.67 7.69
N ARG A 233 2.13 13.83 8.52
CA ARG A 233 3.09 14.95 8.47
C ARG A 233 4.28 14.68 7.55
N ALA A 234 4.45 13.45 7.05
CA ALA A 234 5.51 13.14 6.11
C ALA A 234 5.33 13.99 4.84
N LYS A 235 6.42 14.59 4.35
CA LYS A 235 6.40 15.24 3.03
C LYS A 235 5.99 14.18 2.00
N GLN A 236 4.91 14.44 1.27
CA GLN A 236 4.50 13.58 0.16
C GLN A 236 5.65 13.54 -0.85
N SER A 237 6.29 12.38 -0.96
CA SER A 237 7.11 12.06 -2.13
C SER A 237 6.12 11.68 -3.21
N GLY A 238 5.84 12.62 -4.13
CA GLY A 238 5.01 12.34 -5.30
C GLY A 238 5.60 11.19 -6.13
N PRO A 239 4.77 10.48 -6.93
CA PRO A 239 5.28 9.45 -7.84
C PRO A 239 6.27 10.08 -8.83
N ARG A 240 7.44 9.47 -8.97
CA ARG A 240 8.32 9.64 -10.14
C ARG A 240 7.91 8.66 -11.22
#